data_AF-A0A7X7F3Z6-F1
#
_entry.id   AF-A0A7X7F3Z6-F1
#
_cell.length_a   1.000
_cell.length_b   1.000
_cell.length_c   1.000
_cell.angle_alpha   90.00
_cell.angle_beta   90.00
_cell.angle_gamma   90.00
#
_symmetry.space_group_name_H-M   'P 1'
#
loop_
_entity.id
_entity.type
_entity.pdbx_description
1 polymer ?
#
loop_
_entity_poly.entity_id
_entity_poly.type
_entity_poly.pdbx_seq_one_letter_code
_entity_poly.pdbx_strand_id
1 'polypeptide(L)'
;MKCPECGSEVVESSVYCHKCGGRLDRQTWEDPASESPGDSAAGETTLAGQTASERFRGAIESTRAKNTGVEEEELWTGGYCGKAMMDAWVVSGLVTLALLIAAIVVWNK
;
A
#
# COMPACT_ATOMS: atom_id res chain seq x y z
N MET A 1 -7.80 -14.36 -15.36
CA MET A 1 -7.41 -15.79 -15.29
C MET A 1 -7.86 -16.49 -14.00
N LYS A 2 -7.84 -17.83 -13.96
CA LYS A 2 -7.98 -18.61 -12.71
C LYS A 2 -6.59 -18.83 -12.11
N CYS A 3 -6.45 -18.67 -10.79
CA CYS A 3 -5.22 -19.00 -10.08
C CYS A 3 -4.96 -20.52 -10.16
N PRO A 4 -3.77 -20.99 -10.56
CA PRO A 4 -3.47 -22.42 -10.65
C PRO A 4 -3.39 -23.11 -9.28
N GLU A 5 -3.05 -22.37 -8.22
CA GLU A 5 -2.89 -22.92 -6.86
C GLU A 5 -4.23 -23.15 -6.14
N CYS A 6 -5.17 -22.22 -6.26
CA CYS A 6 -6.42 -22.26 -5.47
C CYS A 6 -7.71 -22.10 -6.28
N GLY A 7 -7.61 -21.91 -7.60
CA GLY A 7 -8.76 -21.81 -8.50
C GLY A 7 -9.60 -20.54 -8.38
N SER A 8 -9.17 -19.56 -7.57
CA SER A 8 -9.87 -18.27 -7.49
C SER A 8 -9.75 -17.50 -8.80
N GLU A 9 -10.75 -16.71 -9.12
CA GLU A 9 -10.70 -15.78 -10.24
C GLU A 9 -9.76 -14.62 -9.89
N VAL A 10 -8.82 -14.29 -10.77
CA VAL A 10 -7.82 -13.24 -10.56
C VAL A 10 -7.66 -12.40 -11.82
N VAL A 11 -7.38 -11.11 -11.64
CA VAL A 11 -7.09 -10.15 -12.70
C VAL A 11 -5.79 -10.54 -13.41
N GLU A 12 -5.76 -10.45 -14.74
CA GLU A 12 -4.63 -10.87 -15.56
C GLU A 12 -3.32 -10.12 -15.26
N SER A 13 -3.41 -8.86 -14.82
CA SER A 13 -2.26 -8.02 -14.49
C SER A 13 -1.72 -8.22 -13.07
N SER A 14 -2.23 -9.21 -12.32
CA SER A 14 -1.81 -9.43 -10.92
C SER A 14 -0.59 -10.35 -10.84
N VAL A 15 0.41 -9.94 -10.06
CA VAL A 15 1.63 -10.73 -9.81
C VAL A 15 1.36 -11.84 -8.77
N TYR A 16 0.44 -11.58 -7.83
CA TYR A 16 0.08 -12.49 -6.75
C TYR A 16 -1.44 -12.70 -6.67
N CYS A 17 -1.84 -13.90 -6.28
CA CYS A 17 -3.24 -14.20 -5.99
C CYS A 17 -3.68 -13.56 -4.66
N HIS A 18 -4.75 -12.76 -4.70
CA HIS A 18 -5.31 -12.12 -3.51
C HIS A 18 -5.92 -13.09 -2.49
N LYS A 19 -6.20 -14.33 -2.88
CA LYS A 19 -6.84 -15.34 -2.01
C LYS A 19 -5.83 -16.26 -1.32
N CYS A 20 -4.84 -16.76 -2.04
CA CYS A 20 -3.86 -17.71 -1.50
C CYS A 20 -2.42 -17.17 -1.39
N GLY A 21 -2.13 -15.99 -1.96
CA GLY A 21 -0.78 -15.43 -1.98
C GLY A 21 0.17 -16.06 -2.99
N GLY A 22 -0.26 -17.05 -3.77
CA GLY A 22 0.57 -17.69 -4.80
C GLY A 22 0.95 -16.72 -5.93
N ARG A 23 2.20 -16.79 -6.41
CA ARG A 23 2.67 -16.03 -7.59
C ARG A 23 2.05 -16.57 -8.87
N LEU A 24 1.57 -15.67 -9.72
CA LEU A 24 0.89 -15.99 -10.98
C LEU A 24 1.82 -15.87 -12.19
N ASP A 25 2.95 -15.19 -12.03
CA ASP A 25 3.97 -14.94 -13.06
C ASP A 25 5.00 -16.07 -13.22
N ARG A 26 4.86 -17.16 -12.48
CA ARG A 26 5.76 -18.32 -12.53
C ARG A 26 5.41 -19.27 -13.68
N GLN A 27 5.37 -18.77 -14.90
CA GLN A 27 5.33 -19.62 -16.10
C GLN A 27 6.70 -19.53 -16.79
N THR A 28 7.43 -20.65 -16.75
CA THR A 28 8.70 -20.91 -17.46
C THR A 28 9.91 -20.11 -16.97
N TRP A 29 10.39 -20.43 -15.78
CA TRP A 29 11.84 -20.53 -15.60
C TRP A 29 12.18 -22.02 -15.56
N GLU A 30 12.50 -22.55 -16.73
CA GLU A 30 13.27 -23.80 -16.81
C GLU A 30 14.62 -23.50 -16.18
N ASP A 31 14.94 -24.23 -15.11
CA ASP A 31 16.19 -24.11 -14.38
C ASP A 31 17.33 -24.68 -15.23
N PRO A 32 18.32 -23.89 -15.69
CA PRO A 32 19.53 -24.42 -16.28
C PRO A 32 20.67 -24.33 -15.26
N ALA A 33 20.50 -24.82 -14.03
CA ALA A 33 21.61 -24.91 -13.07
C ALA A 33 21.35 -25.89 -11.91
N SER A 34 20.79 -27.06 -12.20
CA SER A 34 20.95 -28.24 -11.32
C SER A 34 22.23 -29.00 -11.71
N GLU A 35 23.39 -28.37 -11.50
CA GLU A 35 24.70 -29.01 -11.28
C GLU A 35 25.76 -27.94 -10.94
N SER A 36 26.09 -27.78 -9.64
CA SER A 36 27.39 -28.19 -9.05
C SER A 36 28.26 -26.95 -8.73
N PRO A 37 29.31 -26.98 -7.88
CA PRO A 37 29.67 -27.79 -6.72
C PRO A 37 29.84 -26.90 -5.46
N GLY A 38 30.03 -27.51 -4.29
CA GLY A 38 30.66 -26.81 -3.17
C GLY A 38 32.12 -26.47 -3.49
N ASP A 39 32.58 -25.29 -3.13
CA ASP A 39 33.73 -25.11 -2.24
C ASP A 39 33.87 -23.65 -1.80
N SER A 40 34.65 -23.50 -0.75
CA SER A 40 34.95 -22.32 0.03
C SER A 40 35.70 -21.24 -0.75
N ALA A 41 35.58 -20.02 -0.21
CA ALA A 41 36.65 -19.04 -0.06
C ALA A 41 37.24 -18.35 -1.31
N ALA A 42 37.60 -17.09 -1.07
CA ALA A 42 38.45 -16.23 -1.88
C ALA A 42 37.79 -15.52 -3.08
N GLY A 43 37.16 -14.39 -2.75
CA GLY A 43 36.95 -13.26 -3.67
C GLY A 43 36.78 -11.94 -2.92
N GLU A 44 37.26 -11.86 -1.68
CA GLU A 44 37.31 -10.64 -0.91
C GLU A 44 38.62 -9.94 -1.28
N THR A 45 38.56 -8.94 -2.15
CA THR A 45 39.64 -7.97 -2.27
C THR A 45 39.02 -6.59 -2.22
N THR A 46 39.36 -5.92 -1.12
CA THR A 46 39.07 -4.52 -0.78
C THR A 46 37.77 -4.27 0.01
N LEU A 47 37.65 -4.86 1.21
CA LEU A 47 37.07 -4.19 2.39
C LEU A 47 37.22 -4.99 3.71
N ALA A 48 38.34 -5.70 3.86
CA ALA A 48 38.76 -6.28 5.13
C ALA A 48 39.26 -5.15 6.04
N GLY A 49 38.37 -4.54 6.82
CA GLY A 49 38.72 -3.48 7.77
C GLY A 49 37.54 -2.65 8.27
N GLN A 50 36.42 -2.64 7.54
CA GLN A 50 35.22 -1.97 8.04
C GLN A 50 34.41 -2.91 8.92
N THR A 51 34.02 -2.42 10.08
CA THR A 51 33.03 -3.01 10.98
C THR A 51 31.66 -3.04 10.31
N ALA A 52 30.76 -3.93 10.75
CA ALA A 52 29.39 -3.99 10.26
C ALA A 52 28.66 -2.63 10.43
N SER A 53 28.97 -1.90 11.50
CA SER A 53 28.48 -0.54 11.76
C SER A 53 28.91 0.47 10.69
N GLU A 54 30.13 0.39 10.18
CA GLU A 54 30.62 1.32 9.16
C GLU A 54 29.95 1.08 7.81
N ARG A 55 29.70 -0.20 7.46
CA ARG A 55 28.93 -0.54 6.25
C ARG A 55 27.49 -0.02 6.32
N PHE A 56 26.85 -0.18 7.47
CA PHE A 56 25.50 0.35 7.67
C PHE A 56 25.48 1.88 7.59
N ARG A 57 26.46 2.55 8.20
CA ARG A 57 26.56 4.01 8.17
C ARG A 57 26.75 4.54 6.74
N GLY A 58 27.62 3.91 5.95
CA GLY A 58 27.80 4.26 4.53
C GLY A 58 26.55 4.00 3.67
N ALA A 59 25.80 2.93 3.96
CA ALA A 59 24.53 2.65 3.28
C ALA A 59 23.45 3.71 3.61
N ILE A 60 23.36 4.16 4.86
CA ILE A 60 22.42 5.21 5.27
C ILE A 60 22.83 6.57 4.69
N GLU A 61 24.12 6.92 4.71
CA GLU A 61 24.60 8.19 4.15
C GLU A 61 24.39 8.26 2.63
N SER A 62 24.68 7.18 1.89
CA SER A 62 24.41 7.13 0.45
C SER A 62 22.92 7.16 0.12
N THR A 63 22.07 6.56 0.96
CA THR A 63 20.61 6.64 0.81
C THR A 63 20.10 8.05 1.11
N ARG A 64 20.60 8.70 2.17
CA ARG A 64 20.27 10.09 2.51
C ARG A 64 20.70 11.06 1.42
N ALA A 65 21.92 10.92 0.89
CA ALA A 65 22.44 11.76 -0.20
C ALA A 65 21.60 11.64 -1.48
N LYS A 66 21.08 10.43 -1.78
CA LYS A 66 20.13 10.21 -2.87
C LYS A 66 18.76 10.81 -2.57
N ASN A 67 18.30 10.73 -1.33
CA ASN A 67 16.98 11.21 -0.94
C ASN A 67 16.89 12.75 -0.84
N THR A 68 18.01 13.44 -0.55
CA THR A 68 18.05 14.92 -0.48
C THR A 68 17.74 15.66 -1.78
N GLY A 69 17.66 14.96 -2.93
CA GLY A 69 17.32 15.57 -4.23
C GLY A 69 15.89 15.28 -4.70
N VAL A 70 15.09 14.54 -3.93
CA VAL A 70 13.71 14.18 -4.29
C VAL A 70 12.78 15.11 -3.52
N GLU A 71 12.07 16.01 -4.22
CA GLU A 71 10.99 16.78 -3.60
C GLU A 71 9.89 15.83 -3.13
N GLU A 72 9.47 15.98 -1.87
CA GLU A 72 8.42 15.15 -1.29
C GLU A 72 7.08 15.43 -1.99
N GLU A 73 6.56 14.44 -2.71
CA GLU A 73 5.29 14.56 -3.43
C GLU A 73 4.14 14.12 -2.50
N GLU A 74 3.15 15.00 -2.30
CA GLU A 74 1.95 14.68 -1.51
C GLU A 74 1.09 13.64 -2.24
N LEU A 75 1.29 12.36 -1.91
CA LEU A 75 0.58 11.22 -2.51
C LEU A 75 -0.93 11.19 -2.22
N TRP A 76 -1.40 11.91 -1.19
CA TRP A 76 -2.83 11.94 -0.85
C TRP A 76 -3.20 13.14 0.01
N THR A 77 -4.20 13.90 -0.43
CA THR A 77 -4.90 14.92 0.35
C THR A 77 -6.40 14.62 0.34
N GLY A 78 -6.96 14.30 1.52
CA GLY A 78 -8.35 13.86 1.60
C GLY A 78 -8.80 13.53 3.02
N GLY A 79 -8.69 14.49 3.94
CA GLY A 79 -9.31 14.37 5.26
C GLY A 79 -10.83 14.54 5.18
N TYR A 80 -11.57 13.67 5.87
CA TYR A 80 -13.00 13.84 6.12
C TYR A 80 -13.27 15.22 6.74
N CYS A 81 -14.02 16.07 6.03
CA CYS A 81 -14.32 17.42 6.51
C CYS A 81 -15.47 17.37 7.52
N GLY A 82 -15.16 17.33 8.82
CA GLY A 82 -16.17 17.23 9.89
C GLY A 82 -17.25 18.32 9.85
N LYS A 83 -16.97 19.47 9.20
CA LYS A 83 -17.92 20.56 8.99
C LYS A 83 -19.03 20.21 7.99
N ALA A 84 -18.75 19.36 7.00
CA ALA A 84 -19.76 18.86 6.05
C ALA A 84 -20.71 17.85 6.70
N MET A 85 -20.26 17.12 7.73
CA MET A 85 -21.13 16.26 8.52
C MET A 85 -22.10 17.09 9.36
N MET A 86 -21.61 18.11 10.08
CA MET A 86 -22.48 18.95 10.92
C MET A 86 -23.60 19.62 10.10
N ASP A 87 -23.30 20.00 8.85
CA ASP A 87 -24.27 20.61 7.95
C ASP A 87 -25.45 19.68 7.62
N ALA A 88 -25.18 18.41 7.33
CA ALA A 88 -26.23 17.42 7.06
C ALA A 88 -27.17 17.19 8.25
N TRP A 89 -26.64 17.22 9.48
CA TRP A 89 -27.45 17.04 10.70
C TRP A 89 -28.32 18.26 11.00
N VAL A 90 -27.78 19.47 10.77
CA VAL A 90 -28.52 20.72 10.93
C VAL A 90 -29.68 20.81 9.93
N VAL A 91 -29.43 20.51 8.64
CA VAL A 91 -30.48 20.50 7.62
C VAL A 91 -31.59 19.50 7.95
N SER A 92 -31.23 18.29 8.36
CA SER A 92 -32.20 17.27 8.79
C SER A 92 -33.05 17.74 9.97
N GLY A 93 -32.43 18.39 10.96
CA GLY A 93 -33.14 18.97 12.11
C GLY A 93 -34.14 20.06 11.71
N LEU A 94 -33.74 20.97 10.82
CA LEU A 94 -34.60 22.05 10.32
C LEU A 94 -35.80 21.50 9.53
N VAL A 95 -35.58 20.51 8.66
CA VAL A 95 -36.66 19.86 7.90
C VAL A 95 -37.65 19.18 8.84
N THR A 96 -37.15 18.46 9.84
CA THR A 96 -38.01 17.79 10.84
C THR A 96 -38.84 18.79 11.63
N LEU A 97 -38.24 19.90 12.06
CA LEU A 97 -38.94 20.97 12.78
C LEU A 97 -40.04 21.61 11.91
N ALA A 98 -39.74 21.89 10.64
CA ALA A 98 -40.70 22.46 9.71
C ALA A 98 -41.91 21.53 9.49
N LEU A 99 -41.69 20.23 9.35
CA LEU A 99 -42.76 19.24 9.21
C LEU A 99 -43.63 19.14 10.47
N LEU A 100 -43.04 19.21 11.66
CA LEU A 100 -43.80 19.23 12.92
C LEU A 100 -44.68 20.48 13.04
N ILE A 101 -44.14 21.65 12.72
CA ILE A 101 -44.91 22.91 12.74
C ILE A 101 -46.08 22.82 11.76
N ALA A 102 -45.84 22.36 10.53
CA ALA A 102 -46.89 22.18 9.53
C ALA A 102 -47.98 21.22 10.02
N ALA A 103 -47.62 20.09 10.62
CA ALA A 103 -48.58 19.13 11.17
C ALA A 103 -49.43 19.75 12.29
N ILE A 104 -48.83 20.52 13.20
CA ILE A 104 -49.55 21.22 14.28
C ILE A 104 -50.52 22.26 13.72
N VAL A 105 -50.09 23.05 12.72
CA VAL A 105 -50.94 24.05 12.09
C VAL A 105 -52.13 23.41 11.37
N VAL A 106 -51.92 22.28 10.69
CA VAL A 106 -53.00 21.52 10.04
C VAL A 106 -53.95 20.91 11.06
N TRP A 107 -53.46 20.44 12.22
CA TRP A 107 -54.31 19.89 13.28
C TRP A 107 -55.15 20.98 13.97
N ASN A 108 -54.60 22.18 14.12
CA ASN A 108 -55.25 23.30 14.81
C ASN A 108 -56.22 24.10 13.91
N LYS A 109 -56.43 23.69 12.66
CA LYS A 109 -57.26 24.40 11.68
C LYS A 109 -58.45 23.55 11.27
#